data_AF-A0A0A6P8X6-F1
#
_entry.id   AF-A0A0A6P8X6-F1
#
_cell.length_a   1.000
_cell.length_b   1.000
_cell.length_c   1.000
_cell.angle_alpha   90.00
_cell.angle_beta   90.00
_cell.angle_gamma   90.00
#
_symmetry.space_group_name_H-M   'P 1'
#
loop_
_entity.id
_entity.type
_entity.pdbx_description
1 polymer ?
#
loop_
_entity_poly.entity_id
_entity_poly.type
_entity_poly.pdbx_seq_one_letter_code
_entity_poly.pdbx_strand_id
1 'polypeptide(L)'
;MNPKNTITLIGAVKGEPTYTEQQIFELLQAPQTDLGYGETFTGRPGTRLHLNDKDIIKVKPKIRLDHKASIRWATQALQQEQRLQIHHPAKVWFVADEPALIGNICPQLIQLHVKLAELEKSQLEDCLGYLKALFQHYFRVGQAFKLRLDEGLSNFGLSEDGTLYYLDDDTYNWDRFISCSQMLGVYIRSQACLTPALGQALGQIIRELILQYFNDPQYLTVLAEQLRDIFLSEQQRPIAISLINGLNEQKTVSTFVDDFKHDRYIALLADIHANLPALEAVLDFLESKGIHEGIILGDIVGYGPHPAACIERIQAIEKNFLILKGNHDHGLATGQFRKGFSKTAHWALDWQNQWVSSEQKKWLLELAPVFRHENWLALHGAPVDPTFFNAYVYEITYENNLDMLRKKAIPLCFHGHTHLPGVYGRIGGGFDKHEIAENIALDKFSHALVCPGSVGQPRNRQIGAQFAIYDRVQKNVQFYTLDYDCQKTVEDMRAEGFPAFLIDILL
;
A
#
# COMPACT_ATOMS: atom_id res chain seq x y z
N MET A 1 28.44 36.20 17.20
CA MET A 1 29.01 35.25 18.19
C MET A 1 30.25 35.87 18.82
N ASN A 2 30.67 35.46 20.03
CA ASN A 2 31.93 35.91 20.62
C ASN A 2 33.10 35.24 19.85
N PRO A 3 34.15 35.97 19.43
CA PRO A 3 35.33 35.39 18.74
C PRO A 3 36.11 34.34 19.55
N LYS A 4 35.71 34.06 20.79
CA LYS A 4 36.23 32.98 21.64
C LYS A 4 35.43 31.67 21.59
N ASN A 5 34.33 31.61 20.83
CA ASN A 5 33.51 30.39 20.75
C ASN A 5 34.23 29.32 19.92
N THR A 6 34.53 28.19 20.56
CA THR A 6 35.09 27.01 19.89
C THR A 6 34.01 26.32 19.05
N ILE A 7 34.38 25.80 17.89
CA ILE A 7 33.53 24.95 17.06
C ILE A 7 34.13 23.55 17.10
N THR A 8 33.36 22.58 17.57
CA THR A 8 33.73 21.17 17.52
C THR A 8 33.12 20.55 16.27
N LEU A 9 33.97 20.11 15.33
CA LEU A 9 33.53 19.30 14.19
C LEU A 9 33.18 17.89 14.65
N ILE A 10 32.00 17.41 14.26
CA ILE A 10 31.53 16.06 14.59
C ILE A 10 31.91 15.08 13.48
N GLY A 11 31.79 15.50 12.22
CA GLY A 11 32.14 14.69 11.05
C GLY A 11 31.28 15.03 9.83
N ALA A 12 31.66 14.47 8.68
CA ALA A 12 30.93 14.59 7.42
C ALA A 12 30.03 13.38 7.13
N VAL A 13 28.97 13.59 6.36
CA VAL A 13 28.09 12.52 5.86
C VAL A 13 28.88 11.50 5.04
N LYS A 14 29.94 11.89 4.34
CA LYS A 14 30.85 10.94 3.69
C LYS A 14 32.27 11.49 3.65
N GLY A 15 33.23 10.64 4.06
CA GLY A 15 34.65 11.00 4.06
C GLY A 15 35.03 11.95 5.20
N GLU A 16 36.14 12.64 5.03
CA GLU A 16 36.63 13.65 5.98
C GLU A 16 35.87 14.99 5.83
N PRO A 17 35.72 15.78 6.91
CA PRO A 17 35.12 17.12 6.84
C PRO A 17 35.79 18.02 5.81
N THR A 18 35.01 18.49 4.84
CA THR A 18 35.47 19.45 3.81
C THR A 18 35.43 20.90 4.29
N TYR A 19 34.77 21.15 5.43
CA TYR A 19 34.62 22.46 6.03
C TYR A 19 35.48 22.59 7.28
N THR A 20 36.15 23.73 7.42
CA THR A 20 36.96 24.09 8.59
C THR A 20 36.12 24.81 9.63
N GLU A 21 36.58 24.79 10.89
CA GLU A 21 35.97 25.55 12.01
C GLU A 21 35.88 27.06 11.67
N GLN A 22 36.91 27.63 11.05
CA GLN A 22 36.93 29.04 10.67
C GLN A 22 35.83 29.39 9.66
N GLN A 23 35.63 28.57 8.62
CA GLN A 23 34.57 28.79 7.63
C GLN A 23 33.18 28.76 8.27
N ILE A 24 32.94 27.84 9.20
CA ILE A 24 31.68 27.74 9.93
C ILE A 24 31.50 28.98 10.82
N PHE A 25 32.56 29.43 11.52
CA PHE A 25 32.51 30.60 12.38
C PHE A 25 32.17 31.88 11.61
N GLU A 26 32.80 32.09 10.45
CA GLU A 26 32.59 33.24 9.58
C GLU A 26 31.16 33.26 9.06
N LEU A 27 30.65 32.12 8.55
CA LEU A 27 29.30 32.03 8.01
C LEU A 27 28.23 32.20 9.10
N LEU A 28 28.47 31.76 10.34
CA LEU A 28 27.57 32.03 11.48
C LEU A 28 27.43 33.53 11.82
N GLN A 29 28.33 34.40 11.35
CA GLN A 29 28.15 35.86 11.50
C GLN A 29 27.28 36.47 10.39
N ALA A 30 27.00 35.74 9.31
CA ALA A 30 26.15 36.23 8.23
C ALA A 30 24.71 36.49 8.74
N PRO A 31 23.97 37.42 8.09
CA PRO A 31 22.60 37.73 8.47
C PRO A 31 21.73 36.47 8.53
N GLN A 32 20.95 36.36 9.60
CA GLN A 32 20.02 35.25 9.76
C GLN A 32 18.88 35.40 8.74
N THR A 33 18.56 34.30 8.06
CA THR A 33 17.33 34.18 7.28
C THR A 33 16.36 33.31 8.06
N ASP A 34 15.16 33.81 8.30
CA ASP A 34 14.08 33.04 8.91
C ASP A 34 13.41 32.16 7.86
N LEU A 35 12.89 31.00 8.28
CA LEU A 35 12.15 30.10 7.41
C LEU A 35 10.68 30.54 7.33
N GLY A 36 10.21 30.95 6.15
CA GLY A 36 8.80 31.16 5.84
C GLY A 36 8.15 29.96 5.13
N TYR A 37 6.82 29.83 5.27
CA TYR A 37 6.06 28.83 4.52
C TYR A 37 5.89 29.28 3.07
N GLY A 38 6.46 28.53 2.11
CA GLY A 38 6.44 28.87 0.68
C GLY A 38 7.58 29.80 0.21
N GLU A 39 8.57 30.05 1.06
CA GLU A 39 9.80 30.74 0.70
C GLU A 39 10.87 29.76 0.15
N THR A 40 11.96 30.29 -0.40
CA THR A 40 13.08 29.53 -0.99
C THR A 40 13.61 28.44 -0.05
N PHE A 41 13.52 28.64 1.26
CA PHE A 41 13.91 27.65 2.27
C PHE A 41 12.74 27.27 3.16
N THR A 42 12.47 25.96 3.27
CA THR A 42 11.49 25.41 4.22
C THR A 42 12.17 24.53 5.27
N GLY A 43 11.52 24.37 6.42
CA GLY A 43 11.99 23.47 7.49
C GLY A 43 11.26 23.71 8.82
N ARG A 44 11.69 23.03 9.89
CA ARG A 44 11.08 23.16 11.22
C ARG A 44 11.05 24.62 11.70
N PRO A 45 9.88 25.12 12.17
CA PRO A 45 9.78 26.44 12.78
C PRO A 45 10.79 26.60 13.91
N GLY A 46 11.65 27.61 13.81
CA GLY A 46 12.73 27.89 14.76
C GLY A 46 14.09 27.28 14.41
N THR A 47 14.27 26.70 13.23
CA THR A 47 15.61 26.51 12.64
C THR A 47 16.11 27.84 12.12
N ARG A 48 17.39 28.17 12.35
CA ARG A 48 18.01 29.41 11.85
C ARG A 48 18.93 29.08 10.70
N LEU A 49 18.84 29.87 9.63
CA LEU A 49 19.70 29.73 8.46
C LEU A 49 20.72 30.86 8.41
N HIS A 50 21.96 30.50 8.07
CA HIS A 50 23.00 31.44 7.67
C HIS A 50 23.53 30.98 6.31
N LEU A 51 23.57 31.87 5.33
CA LEU A 51 23.94 31.53 3.96
C LEU A 51 24.88 32.57 3.34
N ASN A 52 25.74 32.10 2.45
CA ASN A 52 26.49 32.89 1.47
C ASN A 52 26.22 32.31 0.07
N ASP A 53 26.93 32.75 -0.96
CA ASP A 53 26.71 32.30 -2.35
C ASP A 53 26.97 30.80 -2.59
N LYS A 54 27.64 30.10 -1.66
CA LYS A 54 28.11 28.72 -1.84
C LYS A 54 27.58 27.75 -0.80
N ASP A 55 27.36 28.21 0.43
CA ASP A 55 27.19 27.36 1.61
C ASP A 55 26.03 27.84 2.46
N ILE A 56 25.39 26.87 3.11
CA ILE A 56 24.30 27.10 4.05
C ILE A 56 24.57 26.38 5.37
N ILE A 57 24.34 27.09 6.47
CA ILE A 57 24.31 26.56 7.83
C ILE A 57 22.87 26.49 8.31
N LYS A 58 22.50 25.33 8.88
CA LYS A 58 21.26 25.14 9.63
C LYS A 58 21.57 24.99 11.11
N VAL A 59 21.09 25.90 11.95
CA VAL A 59 21.23 25.83 13.42
C VAL A 59 19.91 25.44 14.07
N LYS A 60 19.97 24.59 15.10
CA LYS A 60 18.80 24.10 15.87
C LYS A 60 18.73 24.74 17.27
N PRO A 61 18.36 26.03 17.41
CA PRO A 61 18.40 26.76 18.69
C PRO A 61 17.40 26.26 19.75
N LYS A 62 16.38 25.48 19.35
CA LYS A 62 15.39 24.91 20.28
C LYS A 62 15.95 23.73 21.09
N ILE A 63 17.02 23.09 20.62
CA ILE A 63 17.68 22.01 21.36
C ILE A 63 18.62 22.67 22.38
N ARG A 64 18.25 22.60 23.66
CA ARG A 64 19.04 23.14 24.77
C ARG A 64 19.64 21.98 25.56
N LEU A 65 20.88 21.65 25.23
CA LEU A 65 21.67 20.60 25.87
C LEU A 65 23.00 21.19 26.35
N ASP A 66 23.64 20.55 27.32
CA ASP A 66 25.04 20.87 27.62
C ASP A 66 25.95 20.47 26.44
N HIS A 67 27.21 20.92 26.46
CA HIS A 67 28.15 20.68 25.36
C HIS A 67 28.36 19.19 25.06
N LYS A 68 28.52 18.34 26.10
CA LYS A 68 28.76 16.90 25.94
C LYS A 68 27.53 16.19 25.37
N ALA A 69 26.35 16.55 25.84
CA ALA A 69 25.08 16.02 25.34
C ALA A 69 24.81 16.50 23.90
N SER A 70 25.21 17.72 23.55
CA SER A 70 25.10 18.29 22.20
C SER A 70 25.99 17.53 21.22
N ILE A 71 27.25 17.23 21.58
CA ILE A 71 28.14 16.39 20.78
C ILE A 71 27.50 15.03 20.53
N ARG A 72 27.04 14.35 21.60
CA ARG A 72 26.42 13.03 21.48
C ARG A 72 25.20 13.05 20.56
N TRP A 73 24.36 14.06 20.68
CA TRP A 73 23.17 14.22 19.84
C TRP A 73 23.57 14.41 18.37
N ALA A 74 24.53 15.30 18.09
CA ALA A 74 25.01 15.57 16.73
C ALA A 74 25.69 14.34 16.11
N THR A 75 26.42 13.55 16.90
CA THR A 75 27.01 12.28 16.45
C THR A 75 25.93 11.28 16.05
N GLN A 76 24.85 11.17 16.82
CA GLN A 76 23.73 10.28 16.48
C GLN A 76 23.01 10.73 15.20
N ALA A 77 22.78 12.03 15.05
CA ALA A 77 22.21 12.59 13.82
C ALA A 77 23.10 12.28 12.61
N LEU A 78 24.40 12.53 12.71
CA LEU A 78 25.36 12.21 11.65
C LEU A 78 25.35 10.73 11.28
N GLN A 79 25.38 9.82 12.26
CA GLN A 79 25.33 8.37 12.02
C GLN A 79 24.03 7.95 11.30
N GLN A 80 22.91 8.58 11.63
CA GLN A 80 21.65 8.35 10.93
C GLN A 80 21.75 8.81 9.47
N GLU A 81 22.23 10.02 9.21
CA GLU A 81 22.37 10.57 7.85
C GLU A 81 23.33 9.75 6.97
N GLN A 82 24.47 9.33 7.54
CA GLN A 82 25.42 8.42 6.91
C GLN A 82 24.76 7.09 6.50
N ARG A 83 23.88 6.55 7.34
CA ARG A 83 23.14 5.32 7.09
C ARG A 83 22.06 5.51 6.01
N LEU A 84 21.37 6.64 6.00
CA LEU A 84 20.31 6.92 5.03
C LEU A 84 20.85 7.14 3.61
N GLN A 85 22.04 7.72 3.45
CA GLN A 85 22.68 8.00 2.15
C GLN A 85 21.80 8.84 1.21
N ILE A 86 21.08 9.82 1.76
CA ILE A 86 20.21 10.74 1.00
C ILE A 86 20.66 12.20 1.07
N HIS A 87 21.64 12.52 1.93
CA HIS A 87 22.12 13.87 2.15
C HIS A 87 23.41 14.13 1.35
N HIS A 88 23.71 15.39 1.11
CA HIS A 88 24.92 15.79 0.39
C HIS A 88 26.18 15.26 1.11
N PRO A 89 27.14 14.63 0.41
CA PRO A 89 28.29 13.98 1.04
C PRO A 89 29.17 14.95 1.86
N ALA A 90 29.29 16.19 1.40
CA ALA A 90 30.04 17.25 2.08
C ALA A 90 29.31 17.86 3.29
N LYS A 91 28.08 17.44 3.63
CA LYS A 91 27.37 17.96 4.80
C LYS A 91 28.14 17.59 6.07
N VAL A 92 28.48 18.60 6.89
CA VAL A 92 29.27 18.45 8.12
C VAL A 92 28.44 18.88 9.32
N TRP A 93 28.39 18.05 10.36
CA TRP A 93 27.80 18.39 11.64
C TRP A 93 28.82 19.03 12.57
N PHE A 94 28.38 20.02 13.34
CA PHE A 94 29.22 20.73 14.31
C PHE A 94 28.43 21.11 15.58
N VAL A 95 29.19 21.40 16.64
CA VAL A 95 28.68 22.02 17.86
C VAL A 95 29.52 23.26 18.15
N ALA A 96 28.88 24.43 18.27
CA ALA A 96 29.55 25.68 18.65
C ALA A 96 29.29 25.99 20.13
N ASP A 97 30.31 26.45 20.86
CA ASP A 97 30.22 26.76 22.29
C ASP A 97 29.39 28.02 22.62
N GLU A 98 28.85 28.05 23.85
CA GLU A 98 28.20 29.16 24.57
C GLU A 98 27.18 30.08 23.85
N PRO A 99 25.86 29.78 23.95
CA PRO A 99 25.30 28.49 24.37
C PRO A 99 25.66 27.39 23.36
N ALA A 100 25.71 26.13 23.79
CA ALA A 100 25.98 25.01 22.88
C ALA A 100 24.94 25.00 21.74
N LEU A 101 25.39 25.31 20.52
CA LEU A 101 24.57 25.36 19.32
C LEU A 101 24.90 24.19 18.44
N ILE A 102 23.91 23.33 18.22
CA ILE A 102 24.00 22.22 17.28
C ILE A 102 23.63 22.74 15.89
N GLY A 103 24.48 22.47 14.91
CA GLY A 103 24.21 22.81 13.52
C GLY A 103 24.88 21.89 12.52
N ASN A 104 24.53 22.07 11.26
CA ASN A 104 25.23 21.48 10.14
C ASN A 104 25.49 22.53 9.05
N ILE A 105 26.55 22.33 8.29
CA ILE A 105 26.92 23.12 7.10
C ILE A 105 26.91 22.20 5.87
N CYS A 106 26.42 22.69 4.74
CA CYS A 106 26.52 22.01 3.45
C CYS A 106 26.55 23.01 2.29
N PRO A 107 26.92 22.58 1.07
CA PRO A 107 26.77 23.42 -0.10
C PRO A 107 25.32 23.85 -0.28
N GLN A 108 25.12 25.07 -0.80
CA GLN A 108 23.82 25.54 -1.20
C GLN A 108 23.36 24.76 -2.43
N LEU A 109 22.18 24.15 -2.31
CA LEU A 109 21.55 23.37 -3.38
C LEU A 109 20.36 24.14 -3.93
N ILE A 110 20.06 23.96 -5.22
CA ILE A 110 18.87 24.56 -5.85
C ILE A 110 17.65 23.74 -5.42
N GLN A 111 16.67 24.34 -4.76
CA GLN A 111 15.51 23.60 -4.28
C GLN A 111 14.69 23.06 -5.46
N LEU A 112 14.20 21.82 -5.31
CA LEU A 112 13.53 21.13 -6.41
C LEU A 112 12.27 21.87 -6.87
N HIS A 113 11.47 22.44 -5.95
CA HIS A 113 10.28 23.23 -6.32
C HIS A 113 10.60 24.46 -7.17
N VAL A 114 11.73 25.14 -6.91
CA VAL A 114 12.21 26.26 -7.73
C VAL A 114 12.60 25.75 -9.11
N LYS A 115 13.39 24.68 -9.14
CA LYS A 115 13.85 24.10 -10.41
C LYS A 115 12.70 23.65 -11.30
N LEU A 116 11.68 23.00 -10.73
CA LEU A 116 10.52 22.53 -11.47
C LEU A 116 9.66 23.69 -12.01
N ALA A 117 9.60 24.82 -11.29
CA ALA A 117 8.86 26.00 -11.75
C ALA A 117 9.55 26.72 -12.93
N GLU A 118 10.87 26.58 -13.06
CA GLU A 118 11.67 27.17 -14.14
C GLU A 118 11.71 26.32 -15.41
N LEU A 119 11.23 25.07 -15.39
CA LEU A 119 11.32 24.17 -16.54
C LEU A 119 10.48 24.65 -17.72
N GLU A 120 11.12 24.75 -18.88
CA GLU A 120 10.43 24.96 -20.14
C GLU A 120 9.75 23.67 -20.63
N LYS A 121 8.77 23.80 -21.55
CA LYS A 121 8.08 22.63 -22.15
C LYS A 121 9.02 21.67 -22.89
N SER A 122 10.19 22.13 -23.31
CA SER A 122 11.25 21.32 -23.93
C SER A 122 12.03 20.46 -22.93
N GLN A 123 11.91 20.73 -21.62
CA GLN A 123 12.70 20.11 -20.54
C GLN A 123 11.86 19.14 -19.67
N LEU A 124 10.77 18.61 -20.22
CA LEU A 124 9.87 17.73 -19.46
C LEU A 124 10.51 16.38 -19.10
N GLU A 125 11.56 15.95 -19.81
CA GLU A 125 12.36 14.78 -19.43
C GLU A 125 13.15 15.03 -18.14
N ASP A 126 13.67 16.25 -17.94
CA ASP A 126 14.38 16.64 -16.72
C ASP A 126 13.44 16.55 -15.50
N CYS A 127 12.18 16.96 -15.66
CA CYS A 127 11.15 16.82 -14.63
C CYS A 127 11.00 15.35 -14.17
N LEU A 128 10.93 14.41 -15.12
CA LEU A 128 10.83 12.98 -14.79
C LEU A 128 12.11 12.47 -14.13
N GLY A 129 13.28 12.93 -14.59
CA GLY A 129 14.58 12.60 -13.98
C GLY A 129 14.63 12.98 -12.50
N TYR A 130 14.21 14.21 -12.17
CA TYR A 130 14.21 14.68 -10.79
C TYR A 130 13.18 13.96 -9.92
N LEU A 131 11.95 13.77 -10.41
CA LEU A 131 10.92 13.03 -9.67
C LEU A 131 11.33 11.56 -9.46
N LYS A 132 11.97 10.93 -10.46
CA LYS A 132 12.53 9.58 -10.33
C LYS A 132 13.56 9.51 -9.20
N ALA A 133 14.51 10.46 -9.16
CA ALA A 133 15.52 10.51 -8.10
C ALA A 133 14.89 10.70 -6.70
N LEU A 134 13.85 11.53 -6.60
CA LEU A 134 13.09 11.71 -5.35
C LEU A 134 12.44 10.40 -4.91
N PHE A 135 11.70 9.73 -5.80
CA PHE A 135 11.02 8.47 -5.48
C PHE A 135 12.01 7.34 -5.19
N GLN A 136 13.18 7.33 -5.82
CA GLN A 136 14.27 6.40 -5.51
C GLN A 136 14.72 6.53 -4.05
N HIS A 137 15.00 7.76 -3.59
CA HIS A 137 15.35 7.99 -2.19
C HIS A 137 14.20 7.62 -1.25
N TYR A 138 12.98 8.07 -1.58
CA TYR A 138 11.79 7.86 -0.77
C TYR A 138 11.49 6.37 -0.55
N PHE A 139 11.45 5.56 -1.61
CA PHE A 139 11.15 4.13 -1.53
C PHE A 139 12.30 3.31 -0.96
N ARG A 140 13.56 3.64 -1.29
CA ARG A 140 14.72 2.97 -0.70
C ARG A 140 14.74 3.15 0.82
N VAL A 141 14.50 4.38 1.31
CA VAL A 141 14.44 4.66 2.75
C VAL A 141 13.23 3.99 3.40
N GLY A 142 12.06 4.07 2.76
CA GLY A 142 10.82 3.38 3.15
C GLY A 142 11.02 1.90 3.36
N GLN A 143 11.67 1.23 2.42
CA GLN A 143 11.87 -0.21 2.51
C GLN A 143 12.96 -0.58 3.52
N ALA A 144 14.12 0.06 3.46
CA ALA A 144 15.32 -0.38 4.18
C ALA A 144 15.27 -0.01 5.66
N PHE A 145 14.64 1.12 6.00
CA PHE A 145 14.62 1.66 7.35
C PHE A 145 13.22 1.76 7.95
N LYS A 146 12.16 1.48 7.18
CA LYS A 146 10.76 1.67 7.60
C LYS A 146 10.46 3.13 8.01
N LEU A 147 11.12 4.05 7.32
CA LEU A 147 11.00 5.49 7.51
C LEU A 147 10.48 6.18 6.24
N ARG A 148 9.79 7.29 6.43
CA ARG A 148 9.26 8.16 5.38
C ARG A 148 9.97 9.50 5.43
N LEU A 149 10.29 10.06 4.26
CA LEU A 149 10.84 11.42 4.14
C LEU A 149 9.69 12.43 4.11
N ASP A 150 9.95 13.68 4.50
CA ASP A 150 9.02 14.77 4.23
C ASP A 150 8.98 15.03 2.73
N GLU A 151 7.80 14.90 2.14
CA GLU A 151 7.60 14.94 0.70
C GLU A 151 7.51 16.34 0.10
N GLY A 152 7.61 17.40 0.89
CA GLY A 152 7.65 18.75 0.33
C GLY A 152 8.78 18.88 -0.69
N LEU A 153 8.47 19.32 -1.92
CA LEU A 153 9.48 19.52 -2.98
C LEU A 153 10.58 20.53 -2.57
N SER A 154 10.31 21.40 -1.59
CA SER A 154 11.29 22.31 -0.99
C SER A 154 12.28 21.62 -0.04
N ASN A 155 11.99 20.40 0.42
CA ASN A 155 12.88 19.58 1.24
C ASN A 155 13.85 18.74 0.39
N PHE A 156 13.83 18.90 -0.93
CA PHE A 156 14.79 18.29 -1.84
C PHE A 156 15.56 19.38 -2.60
N GLY A 157 16.84 19.14 -2.87
CA GLY A 157 17.70 20.09 -3.58
C GLY A 157 18.65 19.40 -4.54
N LEU A 158 19.04 20.13 -5.57
CA LEU A 158 19.94 19.69 -6.64
C LEU A 158 21.30 20.37 -6.49
N SER A 159 22.36 19.58 -6.63
CA SER A 159 23.72 20.10 -6.81
C SER A 159 23.94 20.61 -8.24
N GLU A 160 25.08 21.27 -8.47
CA GLU A 160 25.45 21.80 -9.79
C GLU A 160 25.49 20.72 -10.89
N ASP A 161 25.83 19.48 -10.53
CA ASP A 161 25.84 18.32 -11.44
C ASP A 161 24.45 17.67 -11.64
N GLY A 162 23.40 18.22 -11.02
CA GLY A 162 22.03 17.72 -11.11
C GLY A 162 21.70 16.55 -10.16
N THR A 163 22.60 16.17 -9.24
CA THR A 163 22.31 15.13 -8.24
C THR A 163 21.32 15.63 -7.18
N LEU A 164 20.30 14.82 -6.88
CA LEU A 164 19.25 15.15 -5.92
C LEU A 164 19.57 14.64 -4.51
N TYR A 165 19.44 15.55 -3.54
CA TYR A 165 19.63 15.29 -2.11
C TYR A 165 18.44 15.74 -1.27
N TYR A 166 18.24 15.07 -0.14
CA TYR A 166 17.28 15.45 0.89
C TYR A 166 17.89 16.50 1.83
N LEU A 167 17.19 17.61 1.99
CA LEU A 167 17.66 18.80 2.69
C LEU A 167 17.21 18.86 4.14
N ASP A 168 16.10 18.22 4.49
CA ASP A 168 15.58 18.21 5.85
C ASP A 168 16.27 17.12 6.70
N ASP A 169 16.16 17.23 8.01
CA ASP A 169 16.74 16.27 8.97
C ASP A 169 15.65 15.36 9.58
N ASP A 170 14.40 15.51 9.13
CA ASP A 170 13.23 14.83 9.66
C ASP A 170 12.86 13.59 8.88
N THR A 171 12.43 12.57 9.61
CA THR A 171 11.84 11.35 9.06
C THR A 171 10.66 10.92 9.93
N TYR A 172 9.71 10.23 9.31
CA TYR A 172 8.49 9.75 9.95
C TYR A 172 8.40 8.23 9.83
N ASN A 173 7.52 7.59 10.60
CA ASN A 173 7.28 6.16 10.41
C ASN A 173 6.67 5.91 9.03
N TRP A 174 7.12 4.82 8.37
CA TRP A 174 6.52 4.38 7.12
C TRP A 174 5.03 4.08 7.30
N ASP A 175 4.19 4.68 6.47
CA ASP A 175 2.74 4.70 6.62
C ASP A 175 2.01 3.93 5.51
N ARG A 176 2.72 3.01 4.83
CA ARG A 176 2.15 2.13 3.79
C ARG A 176 1.52 2.93 2.63
N PHE A 177 2.29 3.86 2.09
CA PHE A 177 1.95 4.66 0.91
C PHE A 177 0.85 5.71 1.10
N ILE A 178 0.27 5.86 2.30
CA ILE A 178 -0.79 6.85 2.57
C ILE A 178 -0.31 8.26 2.25
N SER A 179 0.82 8.69 2.80
CA SER A 179 1.32 10.04 2.49
C SER A 179 1.90 10.15 1.08
N CYS A 180 2.35 9.03 0.51
CA CYS A 180 2.81 8.99 -0.89
C CYS A 180 1.67 9.36 -1.87
N SER A 181 0.48 8.79 -1.68
CA SER A 181 -0.68 9.15 -2.50
C SER A 181 -1.06 10.62 -2.28
N GLN A 182 -1.13 11.09 -1.03
CA GLN A 182 -1.43 12.50 -0.74
C GLN A 182 -0.43 13.47 -1.37
N MET A 183 0.87 13.17 -1.30
CA MET A 183 1.94 13.90 -1.97
C MET A 183 1.69 13.97 -3.47
N LEU A 184 1.44 12.84 -4.14
CA LEU A 184 1.14 12.82 -5.57
C LEU A 184 -0.07 13.69 -5.92
N GLY A 185 -1.10 13.68 -5.07
CA GLY A 185 -2.24 14.60 -5.18
C GLY A 185 -1.83 16.07 -5.10
N VAL A 186 -0.92 16.43 -4.20
CA VAL A 186 -0.37 17.79 -4.10
C VAL A 186 0.42 18.14 -5.36
N TYR A 187 1.21 17.21 -5.90
CA TYR A 187 1.99 17.44 -7.11
C TYR A 187 1.08 17.70 -8.31
N ILE A 188 0.05 16.87 -8.51
CA ILE A 188 -0.95 17.05 -9.57
C ILE A 188 -1.64 18.42 -9.48
N ARG A 189 -1.85 18.93 -8.25
CA ARG A 189 -2.48 20.24 -8.05
C ARG A 189 -1.54 21.42 -8.28
N SER A 190 -0.26 21.27 -7.95
CA SER A 190 0.68 22.39 -7.84
C SER A 190 1.69 22.49 -9.00
N GLN A 191 1.97 21.39 -9.69
CA GLN A 191 3.04 21.32 -10.69
C GLN A 191 2.48 21.44 -12.10
N ALA A 192 2.69 22.60 -12.73
CA ALA A 192 2.20 22.89 -14.08
C ALA A 192 2.82 21.98 -15.16
N CYS A 193 4.00 21.40 -14.90
CA CYS A 193 4.64 20.47 -15.80
C CYS A 193 3.89 19.13 -15.90
N LEU A 194 3.12 18.71 -14.89
CA LEU A 194 2.43 17.43 -14.89
C LEU A 194 1.22 17.43 -15.83
N THR A 195 1.47 16.97 -17.05
CA THR A 195 0.44 16.64 -18.05
C THR A 195 0.01 15.17 -17.94
N PRO A 196 -1.09 14.74 -18.58
CA PRO A 196 -1.44 13.32 -18.62
C PRO A 196 -0.33 12.41 -19.16
N ALA A 197 0.41 12.84 -20.18
CA ALA A 197 1.54 12.07 -20.73
C ALA A 197 2.66 11.88 -19.69
N LEU A 198 3.03 12.95 -18.97
CA LEU A 198 4.00 12.85 -17.88
C LEU A 198 3.47 12.08 -16.68
N GLY A 199 2.17 12.19 -16.38
CA GLY A 199 1.51 11.39 -15.36
C GLY A 199 1.69 9.90 -15.62
N GLN A 200 1.46 9.47 -16.87
CA GLN A 200 1.67 8.07 -17.27
C GLN A 200 3.12 7.62 -17.12
N ALA A 201 4.08 8.41 -17.61
CA ALA A 201 5.51 8.10 -17.49
C ALA A 201 5.96 8.05 -16.02
N LEU A 202 5.48 8.99 -15.18
CA LEU A 202 5.75 8.98 -13.75
C LEU A 202 5.14 7.74 -13.07
N GLY A 203 3.93 7.33 -13.46
CA GLY A 203 3.31 6.09 -12.98
C GLY A 203 4.16 4.86 -13.28
N GLN A 204 4.73 4.76 -14.49
CA GLN A 204 5.64 3.68 -14.87
C GLN A 204 6.93 3.70 -14.05
N ILE A 205 7.53 4.88 -13.84
CA ILE A 205 8.71 5.04 -12.98
C ILE A 205 8.40 4.57 -11.55
N ILE A 206 7.29 5.01 -10.97
CA ILE A 206 6.90 4.62 -9.61
C ILE A 206 6.66 3.11 -9.53
N ARG A 207 6.03 2.52 -10.56
CA ARG A 207 5.84 1.07 -10.66
C ARG A 207 7.17 0.32 -10.61
N GLU A 208 8.12 0.69 -11.47
CA GLU A 208 9.46 0.08 -11.50
C GLU A 208 10.13 0.15 -10.12
N LEU A 209 10.09 1.31 -9.47
CA LEU A 209 10.71 1.51 -8.17
C LEU A 209 10.01 0.73 -7.04
N ILE A 210 8.68 0.66 -7.05
CA ILE A 210 7.93 -0.13 -6.06
C ILE A 210 8.29 -1.62 -6.21
N LEU A 211 8.29 -2.14 -7.43
CA LEU A 211 8.66 -3.54 -7.69
C LEU A 211 10.14 -3.81 -7.35
N GLN A 212 11.04 -2.87 -7.66
CA GLN A 212 12.45 -2.99 -7.34
C GLN A 212 12.71 -3.05 -5.83
N TYR A 213 12.12 -2.14 -5.04
CA TYR A 213 12.44 -2.04 -3.61
C TYR A 213 11.59 -2.98 -2.76
N PHE A 214 10.29 -3.09 -3.03
CA PHE A 214 9.36 -3.86 -2.18
C PHE A 214 9.09 -5.26 -2.70
N ASN A 215 9.30 -5.52 -4.00
CA ASN A 215 9.04 -6.81 -4.65
C ASN A 215 7.63 -7.36 -4.37
N ASP A 216 6.64 -6.47 -4.37
CA ASP A 216 5.25 -6.81 -4.07
C ASP A 216 4.30 -5.93 -4.91
N PRO A 217 3.67 -6.50 -5.96
CA PRO A 217 2.71 -5.80 -6.81
C PRO A 217 1.49 -5.26 -6.05
N GLN A 218 1.22 -5.75 -4.84
CA GLN A 218 0.14 -5.26 -3.99
C GLN A 218 0.20 -3.74 -3.83
N TYR A 219 1.39 -3.20 -3.57
CA TYR A 219 1.57 -1.79 -3.28
C TYR A 219 1.24 -0.88 -4.47
N LEU A 220 1.29 -1.40 -5.70
CA LEU A 220 0.83 -0.68 -6.90
C LEU A 220 -0.68 -0.43 -6.83
N THR A 221 -1.43 -1.48 -6.46
CA THR A 221 -2.89 -1.41 -6.34
C THR A 221 -3.31 -0.51 -5.17
N VAL A 222 -2.62 -0.64 -4.03
CA VAL A 222 -2.85 0.24 -2.86
C VAL A 222 -2.68 1.71 -3.24
N LEU A 223 -1.56 2.04 -3.91
CA LEU A 223 -1.29 3.40 -4.35
C LEU A 223 -2.33 3.89 -5.38
N ALA A 224 -2.68 3.06 -6.36
CA ALA A 224 -3.67 3.38 -7.38
C ALA A 224 -5.06 3.68 -6.77
N GLU A 225 -5.56 2.84 -5.87
CA GLU A 225 -6.86 3.06 -5.24
C GLU A 225 -6.88 4.28 -4.32
N GLN A 226 -5.80 4.52 -3.57
CA GLN A 226 -5.69 5.74 -2.78
C GLN A 226 -5.67 7.01 -3.66
N LEU A 227 -4.99 6.97 -4.82
CA LEU A 227 -4.99 8.07 -5.79
C LEU A 227 -6.39 8.33 -6.36
N ARG A 228 -7.21 7.29 -6.60
CA ARG A 228 -8.61 7.47 -7.04
C ARG A 228 -9.46 8.23 -6.03
N ASP A 229 -9.13 8.12 -4.75
CA ASP A 229 -9.88 8.77 -3.66
C ASP A 229 -9.43 10.23 -3.41
N ILE A 230 -8.38 10.69 -4.07
CA ILE A 230 -7.90 12.07 -3.91
C ILE A 230 -8.87 13.03 -4.58
N PHE A 231 -9.27 14.06 -3.84
CA PHE A 231 -10.06 15.14 -4.40
C PHE A 231 -9.23 15.96 -5.41
N LEU A 232 -9.65 15.87 -6.67
CA LEU A 232 -9.06 16.56 -7.81
C LEU A 232 -10.18 17.19 -8.65
N SER A 233 -9.90 18.36 -9.23
CA SER A 233 -10.81 19.02 -10.17
C SER A 233 -10.93 18.21 -11.47
N GLU A 234 -11.98 18.46 -12.26
CA GLU A 234 -12.20 17.83 -13.57
C GLU A 234 -11.02 18.06 -14.54
N GLN A 235 -10.31 19.18 -14.43
CA GLN A 235 -9.11 19.46 -15.24
C GLN A 235 -7.89 18.63 -14.81
N GLN A 236 -7.79 18.30 -13.53
CA GLN A 236 -6.64 17.57 -12.95
C GLN A 236 -6.84 16.05 -12.98
N ARG A 237 -8.09 15.58 -12.95
CA ARG A 237 -8.42 14.15 -12.92
C ARG A 237 -7.79 13.33 -14.06
N PRO A 238 -7.69 13.81 -15.32
CA PRO A 238 -6.99 13.08 -16.38
C PRO A 238 -5.53 12.73 -16.05
N ILE A 239 -4.83 13.59 -15.31
CA ILE A 239 -3.42 13.35 -14.91
C ILE A 239 -3.35 12.16 -13.95
N ALA A 240 -4.22 12.13 -12.94
CA ALA A 240 -4.29 11.02 -11.98
C ALA A 240 -4.65 9.69 -12.66
N ILE A 241 -5.62 9.73 -13.59
CA ILE A 241 -5.99 8.54 -14.39
C ILE A 241 -4.80 8.02 -15.18
N SER A 242 -4.08 8.89 -15.89
CA SER A 242 -2.88 8.49 -16.63
C SER A 242 -1.79 7.94 -15.72
N LEU A 243 -1.57 8.53 -14.55
CA LEU A 243 -0.62 8.01 -13.56
C LEU A 243 -1.02 6.62 -13.06
N ILE A 244 -2.28 6.43 -12.70
CA ILE A 244 -2.83 5.11 -12.32
C ILE A 244 -2.65 4.09 -13.45
N ASN A 245 -2.85 4.49 -14.70
CA ASN A 245 -2.61 3.61 -15.85
C ASN A 245 -1.14 3.22 -15.97
N GLY A 246 -0.22 4.15 -15.70
CA GLY A 246 1.22 3.86 -15.61
C GLY A 246 1.58 2.90 -14.48
N LEU A 247 0.89 2.98 -13.33
CA LEU A 247 1.09 2.05 -12.20
C LEU A 247 0.63 0.63 -12.54
N ASN A 248 -0.52 0.50 -13.20
CA ASN A 248 -1.20 -0.78 -13.39
C ASN A 248 -0.71 -1.56 -14.61
N GLU A 249 -0.09 -0.90 -15.58
CA GLU A 249 0.45 -1.46 -16.83
C GLU A 249 -0.41 -2.59 -17.41
N GLN A 250 -1.47 -2.23 -18.15
CA GLN A 250 -2.33 -3.09 -18.97
C GLN A 250 -2.41 -4.57 -18.54
N LYS A 251 -2.86 -4.85 -17.31
CA LYS A 251 -3.51 -6.13 -17.01
C LYS A 251 -5.02 -5.96 -17.09
N THR A 252 -5.55 -6.69 -18.05
CA THR A 252 -6.90 -6.89 -18.57
C THR A 252 -7.93 -7.36 -17.53
N VAL A 253 -8.00 -6.74 -16.35
CA VAL A 253 -9.16 -6.98 -15.46
C VAL A 253 -10.38 -6.21 -15.96
N SER A 254 -10.16 -5.06 -16.61
CA SER A 254 -11.21 -4.28 -17.28
C SER A 254 -11.93 -5.06 -18.39
N THR A 255 -11.24 -5.92 -19.14
CA THR A 255 -11.89 -6.71 -20.21
C THR A 255 -12.80 -7.79 -19.66
N PHE A 256 -12.49 -8.36 -18.49
CA PHE A 256 -13.30 -9.42 -17.89
C PHE A 256 -14.70 -8.92 -17.48
N VAL A 257 -14.79 -7.70 -16.94
CA VAL A 257 -16.08 -7.15 -16.47
C VAL A 257 -16.93 -6.54 -17.57
N ASP A 258 -16.30 -6.04 -18.63
CA ASP A 258 -16.99 -5.81 -19.90
C ASP A 258 -17.44 -7.13 -20.55
N ASP A 259 -17.03 -8.30 -20.03
CA ASP A 259 -17.34 -9.65 -20.55
C ASP A 259 -18.21 -10.53 -19.64
N PHE A 260 -18.72 -10.04 -18.49
CA PHE A 260 -19.94 -10.62 -17.89
C PHE A 260 -21.16 -10.41 -18.82
N LYS A 261 -21.01 -10.49 -20.15
CA LYS A 261 -22.02 -10.12 -21.15
C LYS A 261 -23.15 -11.14 -21.25
N HIS A 262 -22.97 -12.34 -20.70
CA HIS A 262 -23.81 -13.48 -21.05
C HIS A 262 -24.65 -13.98 -19.87
N ASP A 263 -24.11 -14.06 -18.65
CA ASP A 263 -24.83 -14.69 -17.54
C ASP A 263 -25.55 -13.68 -16.63
N ARG A 264 -26.82 -13.99 -16.37
CA ARG A 264 -27.64 -13.33 -15.35
C ARG A 264 -27.16 -13.66 -13.93
N TYR A 265 -26.69 -14.88 -13.74
CA TYR A 265 -26.32 -15.44 -12.44
C TYR A 265 -24.81 -15.51 -12.33
N ILE A 266 -24.25 -14.87 -11.30
CA ILE A 266 -22.81 -14.82 -11.05
C ILE A 266 -22.53 -15.60 -9.77
N ALA A 267 -21.66 -16.60 -9.84
CA ALA A 267 -21.22 -17.33 -8.65
C ALA A 267 -20.31 -16.45 -7.77
N LEU A 268 -20.48 -16.50 -6.46
CA LEU A 268 -19.64 -15.82 -5.47
C LEU A 268 -19.02 -16.88 -4.56
N LEU A 269 -17.70 -17.01 -4.67
CA LEU A 269 -16.88 -18.00 -3.97
C LEU A 269 -15.86 -17.27 -3.10
N ALA A 270 -15.58 -17.79 -1.92
CA ALA A 270 -14.53 -17.25 -1.04
C ALA A 270 -13.98 -18.37 -0.15
N ASP A 271 -12.77 -18.17 0.36
CA ASP A 271 -12.23 -18.96 1.46
C ASP A 271 -12.24 -20.46 1.14
N ILE A 272 -11.65 -20.82 0.00
CA ILE A 272 -11.52 -22.20 -0.51
C ILE A 272 -10.54 -22.99 0.34
N HIS A 273 -9.50 -22.33 0.87
CA HIS A 273 -8.59 -22.86 1.87
C HIS A 273 -8.09 -24.28 1.56
N ALA A 274 -7.59 -24.46 0.34
CA ALA A 274 -6.97 -25.71 -0.12
C ALA A 274 -7.84 -26.97 0.12
N ASN A 275 -9.16 -26.82 0.09
CA ASN A 275 -10.13 -27.92 0.25
C ASN A 275 -10.69 -28.29 -1.13
N LEU A 276 -9.98 -29.15 -1.86
CA LEU A 276 -10.33 -29.51 -3.23
C LEU A 276 -11.69 -30.23 -3.33
N PRO A 277 -12.05 -31.20 -2.44
CA PRO A 277 -13.36 -31.84 -2.49
C PRO A 277 -14.53 -30.86 -2.37
N ALA A 278 -14.40 -29.84 -1.50
CA ALA A 278 -15.41 -28.79 -1.39
C ALA A 278 -15.48 -27.91 -2.65
N LEU A 279 -14.32 -27.54 -3.21
CA LEU A 279 -14.25 -26.76 -4.46
C LEU A 279 -14.94 -27.50 -5.61
N GLU A 280 -14.61 -28.77 -5.83
CA GLU A 280 -15.22 -29.56 -6.92
C GLU A 280 -16.73 -29.71 -6.73
N ALA A 281 -17.21 -29.97 -5.51
CA ALA A 281 -18.64 -30.05 -5.25
C ALA A 281 -19.39 -28.76 -5.64
N VAL A 282 -18.80 -27.59 -5.39
CA VAL A 282 -19.38 -26.31 -5.80
C VAL A 282 -19.30 -26.11 -7.31
N LEU A 283 -18.17 -26.42 -7.95
CA LEU A 283 -18.01 -26.26 -9.40
C LEU A 283 -18.93 -27.21 -10.19
N ASP A 284 -19.09 -28.46 -9.74
CA ASP A 284 -20.03 -29.42 -10.31
C ASP A 284 -21.48 -28.93 -10.17
N PHE A 285 -21.82 -28.33 -9.02
CA PHE A 285 -23.12 -27.72 -8.83
C PHE A 285 -23.36 -26.57 -9.82
N LEU A 286 -22.40 -25.66 -9.97
CA LEU A 286 -22.50 -24.53 -10.91
C LEU A 286 -22.69 -25.00 -12.35
N GLU A 287 -21.91 -26.01 -12.77
CA GLU A 287 -22.05 -26.64 -14.09
C GLU A 287 -23.45 -27.24 -14.27
N SER A 288 -23.96 -27.96 -13.27
CA SER A 288 -25.32 -28.55 -13.31
C SER A 288 -26.44 -27.50 -13.41
N LYS A 289 -26.16 -26.25 -13.02
CA LYS A 289 -27.08 -25.11 -13.11
C LYS A 289 -26.85 -24.25 -14.35
N GLY A 290 -25.85 -24.57 -15.17
CA GLY A 290 -25.47 -23.76 -16.33
C GLY A 290 -24.96 -22.38 -15.93
N ILE A 291 -24.28 -22.27 -14.79
CA ILE A 291 -23.67 -21.03 -14.30
C ILE A 291 -22.19 -21.13 -14.58
N HIS A 292 -21.69 -20.34 -15.52
CA HIS A 292 -20.32 -20.46 -16.00
C HIS A 292 -19.44 -19.29 -15.58
N GLU A 293 -20.04 -18.17 -15.16
CA GLU A 293 -19.35 -16.96 -14.73
C GLU A 293 -19.37 -16.77 -13.19
N GLY A 294 -18.28 -16.24 -12.62
CA GLY A 294 -18.21 -16.00 -11.19
C GLY A 294 -17.08 -15.11 -10.69
N ILE A 295 -17.03 -14.94 -9.36
CA ILE A 295 -16.02 -14.19 -8.62
C ILE A 295 -15.48 -15.08 -7.50
N ILE A 296 -14.16 -15.23 -7.45
CA ILE A 296 -13.44 -15.86 -6.33
C ILE A 296 -12.79 -14.72 -5.53
N LEU A 297 -13.25 -14.54 -4.29
CA LEU A 297 -12.86 -13.43 -3.41
C LEU A 297 -11.56 -13.70 -2.63
N GLY A 298 -10.82 -14.76 -2.95
CA GLY A 298 -9.52 -15.06 -2.37
C GLY A 298 -9.53 -16.13 -1.28
N ASP A 299 -8.35 -16.35 -0.72
CA ASP A 299 -7.98 -17.47 0.14
C ASP A 299 -8.22 -18.81 -0.57
N ILE A 300 -7.53 -18.97 -1.70
CA ILE A 300 -7.45 -20.21 -2.47
C ILE A 300 -6.68 -21.26 -1.67
N VAL A 301 -5.57 -20.83 -1.05
CA VAL A 301 -4.71 -21.64 -0.19
C VAL A 301 -4.94 -21.30 1.29
N GLY A 302 -4.21 -21.96 2.18
CA GLY A 302 -4.44 -21.91 3.63
C GLY A 302 -5.22 -23.11 4.14
N TYR A 303 -5.01 -23.46 5.41
CA TYR A 303 -5.68 -24.52 6.19
C TYR A 303 -5.81 -25.94 5.64
N GLY A 304 -6.33 -26.18 4.43
CA GLY A 304 -6.55 -27.50 3.85
C GLY A 304 -5.31 -28.14 3.22
N PRO A 305 -5.39 -29.42 2.82
CA PRO A 305 -4.23 -30.19 2.38
C PRO A 305 -3.96 -30.13 0.86
N HIS A 306 -4.81 -29.49 0.05
CA HIS A 306 -4.72 -29.54 -1.42
C HIS A 306 -4.38 -28.20 -2.11
N PRO A 307 -3.33 -27.45 -1.68
CA PRO A 307 -3.10 -26.09 -2.18
C PRO A 307 -2.80 -26.05 -3.69
N ALA A 308 -1.89 -26.90 -4.17
CA ALA A 308 -1.49 -26.93 -5.58
C ALA A 308 -2.66 -27.32 -6.50
N ALA A 309 -3.42 -28.35 -6.11
CA ALA A 309 -4.57 -28.81 -6.90
C ALA A 309 -5.69 -27.76 -6.95
N CYS A 310 -5.94 -27.02 -5.86
CA CYS A 310 -6.90 -25.92 -5.89
C CYS A 310 -6.45 -24.78 -6.82
N ILE A 311 -5.15 -24.44 -6.82
CA ILE A 311 -4.60 -23.44 -7.75
C ILE A 311 -4.78 -23.90 -9.20
N GLU A 312 -4.39 -25.13 -9.52
CA GLU A 312 -4.53 -25.70 -10.87
C GLU A 312 -6.00 -25.70 -11.32
N ARG A 313 -6.91 -26.09 -10.43
CA ARG A 313 -8.34 -26.13 -10.73
C ARG A 313 -8.93 -24.76 -11.02
N ILE A 314 -8.51 -23.73 -10.27
CA ILE A 314 -8.94 -22.35 -10.47
C ILE A 314 -8.33 -21.76 -11.75
N GLN A 315 -7.06 -22.03 -12.03
CA GLN A 315 -6.42 -21.64 -13.28
C GLN A 315 -7.17 -22.21 -14.50
N ALA A 316 -7.70 -23.43 -14.41
CA ALA A 316 -8.49 -24.02 -15.49
C ALA A 316 -9.80 -23.26 -15.81
N ILE A 317 -10.33 -22.48 -14.86
CA ILE A 317 -11.58 -21.70 -15.02
C ILE A 317 -11.35 -20.19 -15.06
N GLU A 318 -10.10 -19.72 -15.02
CA GLU A 318 -9.75 -18.29 -14.89
C GLU A 318 -10.30 -17.40 -16.00
N LYS A 319 -10.66 -17.98 -17.16
CA LYS A 319 -11.28 -17.25 -18.27
C LYS A 319 -12.72 -16.82 -18.00
N ASN A 320 -13.42 -17.48 -17.07
CA ASN A 320 -14.80 -17.19 -16.73
C ASN A 320 -14.97 -16.70 -15.29
N PHE A 321 -13.87 -16.57 -14.54
CA PHE A 321 -13.92 -16.13 -13.14
C PHE A 321 -12.99 -14.94 -12.90
N LEU A 322 -13.53 -13.90 -12.24
CA LEU A 322 -12.72 -12.86 -11.62
C LEU A 322 -12.09 -13.43 -10.36
N ILE A 323 -10.76 -13.56 -10.33
CA ILE A 323 -10.05 -14.16 -9.22
C ILE A 323 -9.27 -13.08 -8.47
N LEU A 324 -9.58 -12.93 -7.19
CA LEU A 324 -8.89 -12.03 -6.27
C LEU A 324 -8.03 -12.85 -5.30
N LYS A 325 -6.99 -12.22 -4.76
CA LYS A 325 -6.20 -12.80 -3.68
C LYS A 325 -6.78 -12.46 -2.31
N GLY A 326 -6.66 -13.41 -1.39
CA GLY A 326 -6.83 -13.20 0.04
C GLY A 326 -5.49 -13.07 0.77
N ASN A 327 -5.56 -12.97 2.09
CA ASN A 327 -4.36 -12.84 2.91
C ASN A 327 -3.52 -14.13 2.88
N HIS A 328 -4.12 -15.32 2.84
CA HIS A 328 -3.37 -16.57 2.77
C HIS A 328 -2.63 -16.71 1.44
N ASP A 329 -3.25 -16.32 0.33
CA ASP A 329 -2.63 -16.32 -1.00
C ASP A 329 -1.41 -15.40 -1.04
N HIS A 330 -1.57 -14.16 -0.55
CA HIS A 330 -0.49 -13.17 -0.45
C HIS A 330 0.61 -13.63 0.49
N GLY A 331 0.24 -14.17 1.65
CA GLY A 331 1.15 -14.70 2.65
C GLY A 331 2.03 -15.78 2.05
N LEU A 332 1.44 -16.83 1.46
CA LEU A 332 2.18 -17.94 0.86
C LEU A 332 3.11 -17.48 -0.27
N ALA A 333 2.62 -16.60 -1.15
CA ALA A 333 3.38 -16.11 -2.29
C ALA A 333 4.60 -15.26 -1.92
N THR A 334 4.49 -14.46 -0.85
CA THR A 334 5.55 -13.55 -0.39
C THR A 334 6.42 -14.11 0.73
N GLY A 335 6.00 -15.21 1.37
CA GLY A 335 6.59 -15.71 2.60
C GLY A 335 6.27 -14.86 3.84
N GLN A 336 5.41 -13.83 3.72
CA GLN A 336 5.09 -12.89 4.80
C GLN A 336 3.95 -13.35 5.70
N PHE A 337 3.97 -14.61 6.10
CA PHE A 337 2.94 -15.19 6.96
C PHE A 337 3.41 -15.45 8.40
N ARG A 338 4.55 -14.92 8.85
CA ARG A 338 5.05 -15.14 10.23
C ARG A 338 4.48 -14.19 11.28
N LYS A 339 3.83 -13.11 10.85
CA LYS A 339 3.23 -12.08 11.71
C LYS A 339 1.82 -11.81 11.22
N GLY A 340 0.89 -11.59 12.15
CA GLY A 340 -0.50 -11.25 11.82
C GLY A 340 -1.42 -12.44 11.51
N PHE A 341 -0.87 -13.65 11.41
CA PHE A 341 -1.64 -14.88 11.20
C PHE A 341 -1.75 -15.68 12.50
N SER A 342 -2.78 -16.52 12.59
CA SER A 342 -2.94 -17.45 13.71
C SER A 342 -1.88 -18.56 13.66
N LYS A 343 -1.64 -19.23 14.79
CA LYS A 343 -0.66 -20.34 14.87
C LYS A 343 -0.99 -21.47 13.88
N THR A 344 -2.28 -21.73 13.66
CA THR A 344 -2.74 -22.78 12.75
C THR A 344 -2.60 -22.36 11.29
N ALA A 345 -2.88 -21.09 10.97
CA ALA A 345 -2.59 -20.54 9.64
C ALA A 345 -1.08 -20.54 9.34
N HIS A 346 -0.24 -20.17 10.30
CA HIS A 346 1.22 -20.27 10.17
C HIS A 346 1.66 -21.69 9.84
N TRP A 347 1.18 -22.67 10.60
CA TRP A 347 1.54 -24.07 10.40
C TRP A 347 1.13 -24.55 9.00
N ALA A 348 -0.12 -24.27 8.60
CA ALA A 348 -0.62 -24.69 7.30
C ALA A 348 0.16 -24.05 6.16
N LEU A 349 0.40 -22.74 6.20
CA LEU A 349 1.15 -22.05 5.15
C LEU A 349 2.62 -22.50 5.08
N ASP A 350 3.25 -22.80 6.23
CA ASP A 350 4.62 -23.33 6.27
C ASP A 350 4.70 -24.73 5.65
N TRP A 351 3.71 -25.60 5.93
CA TRP A 351 3.59 -26.90 5.28
C TRP A 351 3.33 -26.76 3.77
N GLN A 352 2.33 -25.96 3.37
CA GLN A 352 1.94 -25.74 1.98
C GLN A 352 3.07 -25.12 1.13
N ASN A 353 4.00 -24.37 1.75
CA ASN A 353 5.14 -23.76 1.06
C ASN A 353 6.04 -24.79 0.35
N GLN A 354 6.00 -26.06 0.76
CA GLN A 354 6.73 -27.19 0.17
C GLN A 354 6.02 -27.80 -1.05
N TRP A 355 4.70 -27.59 -1.17
CA TRP A 355 3.85 -28.22 -2.17
C TRP A 355 3.44 -27.30 -3.30
N VAL A 356 3.55 -25.98 -3.09
CA VAL A 356 3.21 -24.97 -4.11
C VAL A 356 4.47 -24.53 -4.85
N SER A 357 4.44 -24.65 -6.18
CA SER A 357 5.58 -24.31 -7.04
C SER A 357 5.89 -22.81 -7.05
N SER A 358 7.07 -22.43 -7.56
CA SER A 358 7.43 -21.02 -7.74
C SER A 358 6.52 -20.30 -8.74
N GLU A 359 6.08 -21.00 -9.78
CA GLU A 359 5.14 -20.51 -10.79
C GLU A 359 3.75 -20.27 -10.19
N GLN A 360 3.27 -21.20 -9.36
CA GLN A 360 2.00 -21.05 -8.64
C GLN A 360 2.06 -19.89 -7.64
N LYS A 361 3.16 -19.76 -6.88
CA LYS A 361 3.38 -18.60 -5.99
C LYS A 361 3.40 -17.28 -6.75
N LYS A 362 4.07 -17.24 -7.90
CA LYS A 362 4.07 -16.07 -8.79
C LYS A 362 2.66 -15.74 -9.28
N TRP A 363 1.88 -16.74 -9.69
CA TRP A 363 0.48 -16.56 -10.10
C TRP A 363 -0.36 -15.97 -8.96
N LEU A 364 -0.29 -16.54 -7.74
CA LEU A 364 -0.96 -15.98 -6.55
C LEU A 364 -0.54 -14.53 -6.26
N LEU A 365 0.76 -14.21 -6.40
CA LEU A 365 1.28 -12.87 -6.21
C LEU A 365 0.72 -11.86 -7.23
N GLU A 366 0.40 -12.31 -8.44
CA GLU A 366 -0.07 -11.47 -9.53
C GLU A 366 -1.59 -11.21 -9.53
N LEU A 367 -2.37 -11.97 -8.75
CA LEU A 367 -3.81 -11.76 -8.60
C LEU A 367 -4.13 -10.34 -8.09
N ALA A 368 -5.28 -9.78 -8.46
CA ALA A 368 -5.68 -8.49 -7.95
C ALA A 368 -6.18 -8.62 -6.49
N PRO A 369 -5.86 -7.68 -5.58
CA PRO A 369 -6.43 -7.69 -4.22
C PRO A 369 -7.84 -7.09 -4.15
N VAL A 370 -8.21 -6.30 -5.15
CA VAL A 370 -9.48 -5.60 -5.23
C VAL A 370 -9.84 -5.44 -6.69
N PHE A 371 -11.14 -5.47 -6.95
CA PHE A 371 -11.70 -5.11 -8.22
C PHE A 371 -12.83 -4.09 -8.02
N ARG A 372 -12.79 -3.00 -8.78
CA ARG A 372 -13.77 -1.91 -8.71
C ARG A 372 -14.45 -1.75 -10.06
N HIS A 373 -15.77 -1.85 -10.04
CA HIS A 373 -16.66 -1.47 -11.14
C HIS A 373 -17.53 -0.28 -10.72
N GLU A 374 -18.16 0.41 -11.67
CA GLU A 374 -18.91 1.66 -11.45
C GLU A 374 -19.84 1.61 -10.22
N ASN A 375 -20.55 0.51 -10.04
CA ASN A 375 -21.56 0.35 -8.98
C ASN A 375 -21.25 -0.76 -7.97
N TRP A 376 -20.09 -1.42 -8.05
CA TRP A 376 -19.74 -2.46 -7.10
C TRP A 376 -18.24 -2.66 -6.90
N LEU A 377 -17.89 -3.26 -5.76
CA LEU A 377 -16.53 -3.58 -5.34
C LEU A 377 -16.44 -5.08 -5.02
N ALA A 378 -15.33 -5.72 -5.33
CA ALA A 378 -15.01 -7.05 -4.81
C ALA A 378 -13.60 -7.02 -4.22
N LEU A 379 -13.46 -7.63 -3.05
CA LEU A 379 -12.20 -7.75 -2.32
C LEU A 379 -12.30 -8.94 -1.36
N HIS A 380 -11.18 -9.34 -0.75
CA HIS A 380 -11.21 -10.43 0.23
C HIS A 380 -11.68 -9.98 1.61
N GLY A 381 -11.08 -8.91 2.15
CA GLY A 381 -11.24 -8.46 3.53
C GLY A 381 -12.34 -7.41 3.69
N ALA A 382 -11.96 -6.14 3.90
CA ALA A 382 -12.91 -5.06 4.17
C ALA A 382 -12.61 -3.79 3.35
N PRO A 383 -13.64 -3.04 2.89
CA PRO A 383 -13.45 -1.77 2.18
C PRO A 383 -12.61 -0.71 2.88
N VAL A 384 -12.60 -0.67 4.22
CA VAL A 384 -11.78 0.30 4.98
C VAL A 384 -10.31 -0.07 5.04
N ASP A 385 -9.95 -1.32 4.72
CA ASP A 385 -8.58 -1.79 4.76
C ASP A 385 -7.84 -1.36 3.49
N PRO A 386 -6.77 -0.55 3.60
CA PRO A 386 -6.00 -0.14 2.43
C PRO A 386 -5.32 -1.32 1.70
N THR A 387 -5.17 -2.48 2.34
CA THR A 387 -4.64 -3.70 1.71
C THR A 387 -5.73 -4.60 1.11
N PHE A 388 -7.00 -4.31 1.42
CA PHE A 388 -8.19 -5.01 0.91
C PHE A 388 -8.36 -6.48 1.32
N PHE A 389 -7.49 -7.06 2.15
CA PHE A 389 -7.56 -8.49 2.50
C PHE A 389 -7.22 -8.84 3.95
N ASN A 390 -6.81 -7.90 4.80
CA ASN A 390 -6.38 -8.20 6.19
C ASN A 390 -7.43 -7.81 7.25
N ALA A 391 -8.35 -6.90 6.97
CA ALA A 391 -9.39 -6.53 7.92
C ALA A 391 -10.69 -7.30 7.67
N TYR A 392 -11.43 -7.52 8.75
CA TYR A 392 -12.71 -8.23 8.74
C TYR A 392 -13.91 -7.29 8.75
N VAL A 393 -15.00 -7.72 8.12
CA VAL A 393 -16.34 -7.13 8.23
C VAL A 393 -17.17 -7.96 9.20
N TYR A 394 -17.18 -7.59 10.48
CA TYR A 394 -17.99 -8.22 11.52
C TYR A 394 -19.08 -7.26 12.01
N GLU A 395 -19.95 -7.74 12.89
CA GLU A 395 -21.00 -6.94 13.56
C GLU A 395 -20.45 -5.67 14.22
N ILE A 396 -19.20 -5.70 14.72
CA ILE A 396 -18.57 -4.54 15.36
C ILE A 396 -17.82 -3.60 14.38
N THR A 397 -17.66 -3.98 13.11
CA THR A 397 -16.89 -3.19 12.12
C THR A 397 -17.65 -2.85 10.84
N TYR A 398 -18.82 -3.44 10.59
CA TYR A 398 -19.52 -3.29 9.31
C TYR A 398 -19.97 -1.85 9.04
N GLU A 399 -20.35 -1.08 10.07
CA GLU A 399 -20.87 0.30 9.91
C GLU A 399 -19.85 1.20 9.21
N ASN A 400 -18.57 1.13 9.63
CA ASN A 400 -17.47 1.87 9.01
C ASN A 400 -17.26 1.48 7.54
N ASN A 401 -17.50 0.21 7.21
CA ASN A 401 -17.41 -0.28 5.83
C ASN A 401 -18.57 0.21 4.97
N LEU A 402 -19.80 0.22 5.50
CA LEU A 402 -20.96 0.83 4.83
C LEU A 402 -20.77 2.33 4.63
N ASP A 403 -20.17 3.02 5.61
CA ASP A 403 -19.82 4.44 5.48
C ASP A 403 -18.77 4.69 4.41
N MET A 404 -17.76 3.83 4.30
CA MET A 404 -16.77 3.90 3.22
C MET A 404 -17.42 3.71 1.85
N LEU A 405 -18.28 2.71 1.69
CA LEU A 405 -19.04 2.48 0.47
C LEU A 405 -19.90 3.69 0.09
N ARG A 406 -20.61 4.27 1.06
CA ARG A 406 -21.40 5.49 0.87
C ARG A 406 -20.56 6.68 0.43
N LYS A 407 -19.43 6.91 1.11
CA LYS A 407 -18.51 8.01 0.76
C LYS A 407 -17.96 7.87 -0.66
N LYS A 408 -17.73 6.65 -1.11
CA LYS A 408 -17.23 6.33 -2.46
C LYS A 408 -18.34 6.19 -3.51
N ALA A 409 -19.62 6.33 -3.12
CA ALA A 409 -20.79 6.08 -3.96
C ALA A 409 -20.76 4.68 -4.62
N ILE A 410 -20.43 3.64 -3.84
CA ILE A 410 -20.38 2.24 -4.27
C ILE A 410 -21.52 1.46 -3.58
N PRO A 411 -22.65 1.19 -4.26
CA PRO A 411 -23.81 0.54 -3.64
C PRO A 411 -23.58 -0.89 -3.16
N LEU A 412 -22.65 -1.64 -3.74
CA LEU A 412 -22.52 -3.06 -3.47
C LEU A 412 -21.05 -3.47 -3.31
N CYS A 413 -20.77 -4.31 -2.32
CA CYS A 413 -19.45 -4.89 -2.12
C CYS A 413 -19.56 -6.39 -1.83
N PHE A 414 -18.82 -7.20 -2.57
CA PHE A 414 -18.62 -8.62 -2.29
C PHE A 414 -17.32 -8.79 -1.49
N HIS A 415 -17.38 -9.52 -0.38
CA HIS A 415 -16.23 -9.79 0.47
C HIS A 415 -16.20 -11.22 1.04
N GLY A 416 -15.05 -11.68 1.51
CA GLY A 416 -14.85 -12.98 2.15
C GLY A 416 -14.31 -12.80 3.58
N HIS A 417 -13.31 -13.62 3.92
CA HIS A 417 -12.42 -13.53 5.07
C HIS A 417 -13.05 -13.87 6.43
N THR A 418 -14.32 -13.54 6.64
CA THR A 418 -15.06 -13.85 7.87
C THR A 418 -15.49 -15.31 7.92
N HIS A 419 -15.69 -15.93 6.75
CA HIS A 419 -16.29 -17.24 6.56
C HIS A 419 -17.74 -17.33 7.08
N LEU A 420 -18.44 -16.19 7.16
CA LEU A 420 -19.80 -16.08 7.67
C LEU A 420 -20.73 -15.58 6.57
N PRO A 421 -21.64 -16.42 6.04
CA PRO A 421 -22.54 -16.00 4.97
C PRO A 421 -23.56 -14.98 5.49
N GLY A 422 -23.87 -13.97 4.68
CA GLY A 422 -24.89 -12.98 5.00
C GLY A 422 -24.68 -11.64 4.32
N VAL A 423 -25.57 -10.69 4.66
CA VAL A 423 -25.53 -9.33 4.13
C VAL A 423 -25.63 -8.33 5.27
N TYR A 424 -24.65 -7.44 5.38
CA TYR A 424 -24.80 -6.19 6.11
C TYR A 424 -25.25 -5.12 5.13
N GLY A 425 -26.42 -4.50 5.37
CA GLY A 425 -27.00 -3.55 4.44
C GLY A 425 -27.55 -2.30 5.12
N ARG A 426 -27.35 -1.15 4.48
CA ARG A 426 -27.89 0.14 4.89
C ARG A 426 -29.21 0.41 4.19
N ILE A 427 -30.29 0.50 4.95
CA ILE A 427 -31.64 0.82 4.48
C ILE A 427 -31.79 2.35 4.36
N GLY A 428 -32.71 2.81 3.49
CA GLY A 428 -33.06 4.23 3.36
C GLY A 428 -33.38 4.87 4.72
N GLY A 429 -32.87 6.09 4.94
CA GLY A 429 -32.97 6.78 6.25
C GLY A 429 -31.77 6.55 7.19
N GLY A 430 -30.78 5.73 6.81
CA GLY A 430 -29.51 5.58 7.53
C GLY A 430 -29.47 4.48 8.58
N PHE A 431 -30.47 3.60 8.60
CA PHE A 431 -30.50 2.42 9.49
C PHE A 431 -29.80 1.23 8.82
N ASP A 432 -29.01 0.51 9.59
CA ASP A 432 -28.31 -0.68 9.11
C ASP A 432 -28.98 -1.98 9.60
N LYS A 433 -28.81 -3.05 8.83
CA LYS A 433 -29.35 -4.38 9.14
C LYS A 433 -28.35 -5.46 8.75
N HIS A 434 -28.20 -6.45 9.61
CA HIS A 434 -27.57 -7.72 9.27
C HIS A 434 -28.66 -8.74 8.92
N GLU A 435 -28.59 -9.36 7.75
CA GLU A 435 -29.55 -10.34 7.27
C GLU A 435 -28.85 -11.65 6.88
N ILE A 436 -29.33 -12.74 7.47
CA ILE A 436 -28.92 -14.11 7.18
C ILE A 436 -30.18 -14.86 6.77
N ALA A 437 -30.27 -15.20 5.49
CA ALA A 437 -31.37 -15.94 4.90
C ALA A 437 -30.86 -16.64 3.63
N GLU A 438 -31.54 -17.69 3.18
CA GLU A 438 -31.21 -18.37 1.92
C GLU A 438 -31.33 -17.44 0.72
N ASN A 439 -32.22 -16.45 0.78
CA ASN A 439 -32.48 -15.54 -0.32
C ASN A 439 -32.65 -14.09 0.16
N ILE A 440 -31.82 -13.17 -0.33
CA ILE A 440 -31.80 -11.77 0.11
C ILE A 440 -31.86 -10.83 -1.09
N ALA A 441 -32.97 -10.10 -1.19
CA ALA A 441 -33.12 -8.99 -2.13
C ALA A 441 -32.21 -7.81 -1.71
N LEU A 442 -31.36 -7.34 -2.61
CA LEU A 442 -30.39 -6.27 -2.35
C LEU A 442 -30.94 -4.88 -2.64
N ASP A 443 -32.01 -4.78 -3.44
CA ASP A 443 -32.65 -3.52 -3.83
C ASP A 443 -33.22 -2.71 -2.65
N LYS A 444 -33.54 -3.37 -1.54
CA LYS A 444 -33.94 -2.74 -0.27
C LYS A 444 -32.81 -1.99 0.43
N PHE A 445 -31.56 -2.22 0.04
CA PHE A 445 -30.39 -1.57 0.61
C PHE A 445 -29.85 -0.49 -0.32
N SER A 446 -29.54 0.66 0.26
CA SER A 446 -28.77 1.71 -0.43
C SER A 446 -27.30 1.32 -0.62
N HIS A 447 -26.74 0.60 0.35
CA HIS A 447 -25.37 0.09 0.35
C HIS A 447 -25.36 -1.29 1.00
N ALA A 448 -24.67 -2.27 0.43
CA ALA A 448 -24.61 -3.63 0.95
C ALA A 448 -23.20 -4.24 0.90
N LEU A 449 -22.85 -4.98 1.95
CA LEU A 449 -21.68 -5.84 2.08
C LEU A 449 -22.19 -7.28 2.07
N VAL A 450 -21.81 -8.07 1.06
CA VAL A 450 -22.27 -9.44 0.86
C VAL A 450 -21.10 -10.39 1.04
N CYS A 451 -21.23 -11.32 1.98
CA CYS A 451 -20.27 -12.40 2.19
C CYS A 451 -20.90 -13.74 1.81
N PRO A 452 -20.32 -14.51 0.86
CA PRO A 452 -20.91 -15.77 0.42
C PRO A 452 -20.72 -16.93 1.43
N GLY A 453 -19.96 -16.70 2.52
CA GLY A 453 -19.52 -17.75 3.43
C GLY A 453 -18.13 -18.26 3.03
N SER A 454 -17.85 -19.53 3.30
CA SER A 454 -16.58 -20.17 2.96
C SER A 454 -16.80 -21.51 2.28
N VAL A 455 -16.14 -21.71 1.15
CA VAL A 455 -16.18 -22.98 0.41
C VAL A 455 -15.50 -24.07 1.22
N GLY A 456 -14.30 -23.80 1.76
CA GLY A 456 -13.46 -24.83 2.36
C GLY A 456 -13.45 -24.91 3.88
N GLN A 457 -13.88 -23.87 4.59
CA GLN A 457 -13.82 -23.80 6.06
C GLN A 457 -14.91 -22.87 6.67
N PRO A 458 -16.21 -23.17 6.56
CA PRO A 458 -17.26 -22.40 7.22
C PRO A 458 -17.01 -22.16 8.73
N ARG A 459 -17.42 -20.99 9.25
CA ARG A 459 -17.25 -20.65 10.69
C ARG A 459 -18.55 -20.39 11.43
N ASN A 460 -19.68 -20.68 10.81
CA ASN A 460 -21.02 -20.51 11.37
C ASN A 460 -21.60 -21.79 12.01
N ARG A 461 -20.76 -22.81 12.27
CA ARG A 461 -21.13 -24.13 12.82
C ARG A 461 -22.01 -24.99 11.90
N GLN A 462 -22.17 -24.61 10.64
CA GLN A 462 -22.78 -25.46 9.62
C GLN A 462 -21.66 -26.16 8.84
N ILE A 463 -21.83 -27.45 8.62
CA ILE A 463 -20.93 -28.27 7.80
C ILE A 463 -21.39 -28.16 6.34
N GLY A 464 -20.44 -28.20 5.41
CA GLY A 464 -20.69 -28.16 3.97
C GLY A 464 -20.09 -26.91 3.30
N ALA A 465 -19.86 -27.00 2.00
CA ALA A 465 -19.28 -25.91 1.22
C ALA A 465 -20.29 -24.77 1.06
N GLN A 466 -19.93 -23.56 1.50
CA GLN A 466 -20.79 -22.39 1.42
C GLN A 466 -20.36 -21.44 0.30
N PHE A 467 -21.34 -20.98 -0.47
CA PHE A 467 -21.17 -19.99 -1.53
C PHE A 467 -22.48 -19.26 -1.80
N ALA A 468 -22.48 -18.30 -2.71
CA ALA A 468 -23.70 -17.62 -3.14
C ALA A 468 -23.80 -17.46 -4.65
N ILE A 469 -25.02 -17.24 -5.14
CA ILE A 469 -25.30 -16.86 -6.52
C ILE A 469 -25.96 -15.48 -6.51
N TYR A 470 -25.35 -14.54 -7.22
CA TYR A 470 -25.88 -13.20 -7.41
C TYR A 470 -26.65 -13.10 -8.73
N ASP A 471 -27.96 -12.85 -8.63
CA ASP A 471 -28.81 -12.46 -9.76
C ASP A 471 -28.70 -10.93 -9.96
N ARG A 472 -27.95 -10.54 -10.99
CA ARG A 472 -27.73 -9.11 -11.30
C ARG A 472 -28.94 -8.39 -11.87
N VAL A 473 -29.92 -9.13 -12.40
CA VAL A 473 -31.15 -8.57 -12.99
C VAL A 473 -32.16 -8.29 -11.90
N GLN A 474 -32.42 -9.28 -11.03
CA GLN A 474 -33.33 -9.10 -9.90
C GLN A 474 -32.67 -8.44 -8.68
N LYS A 475 -31.34 -8.24 -8.71
CA LYS A 475 -30.53 -7.70 -7.60
C LYS A 475 -30.76 -8.50 -6.33
N ASN A 476 -30.53 -9.80 -6.42
CA ASN A 476 -30.84 -10.74 -5.36
C ASN A 476 -29.70 -11.73 -5.18
N VAL A 477 -29.42 -12.13 -3.94
CA VAL A 477 -28.36 -13.11 -3.63
C VAL A 477 -28.99 -14.33 -2.99
N GLN A 478 -28.71 -15.49 -3.56
CA GLN A 478 -29.10 -16.78 -3.00
C GLN A 478 -27.87 -17.49 -2.42
N PHE A 479 -27.96 -17.92 -1.16
CA PHE A 479 -26.91 -18.61 -0.43
C PHE A 479 -27.13 -20.12 -0.47
N TYR A 480 -26.04 -20.87 -0.61
CA TYR A 480 -26.06 -22.32 -0.70
C TYR A 480 -25.07 -22.92 0.31
N THR A 481 -25.45 -24.06 0.86
CA THR A 481 -24.56 -24.97 1.60
C THR A 481 -24.68 -26.34 0.94
N LEU A 482 -23.56 -26.88 0.44
CA LEU A 482 -23.53 -28.19 -0.21
C LEU A 482 -22.75 -29.20 0.62
N ASP A 483 -23.28 -30.41 0.70
CA ASP A 483 -22.52 -31.55 1.19
C ASP A 483 -21.38 -31.87 0.21
N TYR A 484 -20.22 -32.25 0.75
CA TYR A 484 -19.08 -32.74 0.00
C TYR A 484 -18.40 -33.88 0.78
N ASP A 485 -17.48 -34.60 0.13
CA ASP A 485 -16.71 -35.65 0.79
C ASP A 485 -15.65 -35.06 1.75
N CYS A 486 -16.15 -34.68 2.92
CA CYS A 486 -15.31 -34.17 4.00
C CYS A 486 -14.39 -35.25 4.59
N GLN A 487 -14.79 -36.52 4.54
CA GLN A 487 -13.99 -37.62 5.07
C GLN A 487 -12.67 -37.73 4.32
N LYS A 488 -12.70 -37.64 2.98
CA LYS A 488 -11.48 -37.59 2.16
C LYS A 488 -10.53 -36.47 2.57
N THR A 489 -11.06 -35.27 2.80
CA THR A 489 -10.23 -34.12 3.25
C THR A 489 -9.59 -34.39 4.60
N VAL A 490 -10.36 -34.95 5.54
CA VAL A 490 -9.88 -35.32 6.88
C VAL A 490 -8.82 -36.43 6.84
N GLU A 491 -9.00 -37.43 5.99
CA GLU A 491 -8.03 -38.52 5.79
C GLU A 491 -6.70 -37.99 5.25
N ASP A 492 -6.74 -37.12 4.23
CA ASP A 492 -5.55 -36.49 3.66
C ASP A 492 -4.84 -35.61 4.71
N MET A 493 -5.60 -34.80 5.48
CA MET A 493 -5.04 -33.99 6.57
C MET A 493 -4.37 -34.85 7.64
N ARG A 494 -4.95 -36.01 8.01
CA ARG A 494 -4.34 -36.94 8.97
C ARG A 494 -3.08 -37.57 8.43
N ALA A 495 -3.08 -38.00 7.16
CA ALA A 495 -1.92 -38.59 6.50
C ALA A 495 -0.74 -37.62 6.46
N GLU A 496 -1.01 -36.33 6.26
CA GLU A 496 -0.01 -35.26 6.20
C GLU A 496 0.33 -34.64 7.57
N GLY A 497 -0.22 -35.19 8.66
CA GLY A 497 0.13 -34.80 10.03
C GLY A 497 -0.42 -33.44 10.47
N PHE A 498 -1.58 -33.01 9.95
CA PHE A 498 -2.20 -31.76 10.32
C PHE A 498 -2.61 -31.74 11.80
N PRO A 499 -2.51 -30.58 12.49
CA PRO A 499 -3.01 -30.42 13.85
C PRO A 499 -4.49 -30.80 13.97
N ALA A 500 -4.84 -31.53 15.03
CA ALA A 500 -6.21 -31.98 15.30
C ALA A 500 -7.24 -30.85 15.21
N PHE A 501 -6.92 -29.66 15.73
CA PHE A 501 -7.81 -28.49 15.65
C PHE A 501 -8.22 -28.11 14.22
N LEU A 502 -7.34 -28.24 13.23
CA LEU A 502 -7.71 -27.96 11.83
C LEU A 502 -8.65 -29.02 11.24
N ILE A 503 -8.49 -30.26 11.69
CA ILE A 503 -9.35 -31.38 11.30
C ILE A 503 -10.73 -31.23 11.97
N ASP A 504 -10.76 -30.90 13.26
CA ASP A 504 -11.97 -30.79 14.06
C ASP A 504 -12.89 -29.65 13.59
N ILE A 505 -12.37 -28.63 12.90
CA ILE A 505 -13.19 -27.56 12.30
C ILE A 505 -14.06 -28.07 11.14
N LEU A 506 -13.66 -29.15 10.48
CA LEU A 506 -14.39 -29.73 9.35
C LEU A 506 -15.50 -30.71 9.80
N LEU A 507 -15.53 -31.09 11.08
CA LEU A 507 -16.43 -32.08 11.68
C LEU A 507 -17.42 -31.41 12.64
#